data_AF-E7QUV4-F1
#
_entry.id   AF-E7QUV4-F1
#
_cell.length_a   1.000
_cell.length_b   1.000
_cell.length_c   1.000
_cell.angle_alpha   90.00
_cell.angle_beta   90.00
_cell.angle_gamma   90.00
#
_symmetry.space_group_name_H-M   'P 1'
#
loop_
_entity.id
_entity.type
_entity.pdbx_description
1 polymer ?
#
loop_
_entity_poly.entity_id
_entity_poly.type
_entity_poly.pdbx_seq_one_letter_code
_entity_poly.pdbx_strand_id
1 'polypeptide(L)'
;MPAPVVDARTKHVGIPSIPPRIEIPASHVRVAKAHAQRIIDEAKTEWKRADKSALKEFDRDYLNDLPDRSRATIDDIQDGSGTPQTLERCQWAASTAAKTLGTAQYLNDEYTEKNPKRSQTKLEREIDSFRTNIEYECDDPNDFLVHVGRVERHTQQAASFLDLDSPPEDAMEAGKSLSDIESARRDFDDGRRLYERYRGGLKDPNPFGDALARNRTHLEQQAEELRSKGDDNADDDLPKSPYRRLRGRIYTHGWFYGRNTLWDAKRYREDGYEVLSATTTADALQHFLAWRDAKRRVDIPKESGEIGSKRVFRAKKLAVSELRTALSKSDDGSFARTLLDTAHGLIDSGDSTVDDEDFPHAEAYGRYLLGWAYSKHAPKTAKRLTRR
;
A
#
# COMPACT_ATOMS: atom_id res chain seq x y z
N MET A 1 19.59 32.98 8.86
CA MET A 1 18.36 32.88 8.06
C MET A 1 17.20 32.71 9.01
N PRO A 2 16.12 33.49 8.83
CA PRO A 2 14.87 33.35 9.58
C PRO A 2 14.24 31.95 9.38
N ALA A 3 13.47 31.47 10.36
CA ALA A 3 12.83 30.15 10.30
C ALA A 3 11.93 29.95 9.06
N PRO A 4 11.03 30.90 8.69
CA PRO A 4 10.19 30.73 7.50
C PRO A 4 10.97 30.49 6.21
N VAL A 5 12.14 31.12 6.08
CA VAL A 5 13.04 30.94 4.93
C VAL A 5 13.70 29.55 4.94
N VAL A 6 14.04 29.03 6.12
CA VAL A 6 14.60 27.68 6.27
C VAL A 6 13.53 26.62 5.99
N ASP A 7 12.29 26.86 6.39
CA ASP A 7 11.18 25.91 6.26
C ASP A 7 10.74 25.79 4.80
N ALA A 8 10.60 26.94 4.11
CA ALA A 8 10.40 26.97 2.67
C ALA A 8 11.55 26.23 1.93
N ARG A 9 12.80 26.52 2.30
CA ARG A 9 13.95 25.80 1.71
C ARG A 9 13.96 24.32 2.02
N THR A 10 13.46 23.90 3.18
CA THR A 10 13.30 22.50 3.55
C THR A 10 12.33 21.84 2.60
N LYS A 11 11.11 22.34 2.46
CA LYS A 11 10.12 21.81 1.52
C LYS A 11 10.63 21.77 0.07
N HIS A 12 11.37 22.78 -0.36
CA HIS A 12 11.94 22.83 -1.72
C HIS A 12 13.19 21.96 -1.96
N VAL A 13 13.72 21.23 -0.98
CA VAL A 13 14.75 20.21 -1.28
C VAL A 13 14.10 19.07 -2.07
N GLY A 14 14.30 19.06 -3.39
CA GLY A 14 13.71 18.07 -4.29
C GLY A 14 14.05 16.63 -3.90
N ILE A 15 13.02 15.84 -3.63
CA ILE A 15 13.12 14.42 -3.37
C ILE A 15 13.20 13.71 -4.72
N PRO A 16 14.17 12.80 -4.96
CA PRO A 16 14.27 12.09 -6.24
C PRO A 16 13.03 11.22 -6.47
N SER A 17 12.45 11.29 -7.66
CA SER A 17 11.33 10.41 -8.04
C SER A 17 11.78 8.96 -8.15
N ILE A 18 10.87 8.04 -7.81
CA ILE A 18 11.06 6.60 -8.01
C ILE A 18 10.00 6.17 -9.02
N PRO A 19 10.38 5.86 -10.27
CA PRO A 19 9.41 5.46 -11.27
C PRO A 19 8.78 4.10 -10.87
N PRO A 20 7.48 3.92 -11.12
CA PRO A 20 6.81 2.65 -10.88
C PRO A 20 7.44 1.55 -11.73
N ARG A 21 7.60 0.37 -11.13
CA ARG A 21 8.38 -0.72 -11.72
C ARG A 21 7.59 -1.56 -12.71
N ILE A 22 6.29 -1.69 -12.45
CA ILE A 22 5.38 -2.47 -13.29
C ILE A 22 4.68 -1.49 -14.22
N GLU A 23 5.05 -1.52 -15.49
CA GLU A 23 4.25 -0.86 -16.52
C GLU A 23 3.03 -1.72 -16.85
N ILE A 24 1.84 -1.13 -16.75
CA ILE A 24 0.58 -1.76 -17.15
C ILE A 24 0.32 -1.45 -18.62
N PRO A 25 0.11 -2.46 -19.50
CA PRO A 25 -0.12 -2.20 -20.91
C PRO A 25 -1.39 -1.39 -21.14
N ALA A 26 -1.37 -0.52 -22.14
CA ALA A 26 -2.54 0.27 -22.55
C ALA A 26 -3.77 -0.60 -22.85
N SER A 27 -3.58 -1.82 -23.37
CA SER A 27 -4.68 -2.77 -23.56
C SER A 27 -5.36 -3.19 -22.26
N HIS A 28 -4.60 -3.37 -21.18
CA HIS A 28 -5.14 -3.73 -19.86
C HIS A 28 -5.82 -2.53 -19.20
N VAL A 29 -5.19 -1.34 -19.26
CA VAL A 29 -5.79 -0.09 -18.78
C VAL A 29 -7.15 0.16 -19.45
N ARG A 30 -7.24 0.04 -20.78
CA ARG A 30 -8.50 0.22 -21.52
C ARG A 30 -9.58 -0.77 -21.10
N VAL A 31 -9.23 -2.03 -20.87
CA VAL A 31 -10.20 -3.04 -20.39
C VAL A 31 -10.70 -2.69 -18.98
N ALA A 32 -9.80 -2.30 -18.07
CA ALA A 32 -10.17 -1.89 -16.71
C ALA A 32 -11.08 -0.66 -16.72
N LYS A 33 -10.73 0.34 -17.53
CA LYS A 33 -11.48 1.58 -17.71
C LYS A 33 -12.87 1.32 -18.30
N ALA A 34 -12.97 0.50 -19.34
CA ALA A 34 -14.24 0.14 -19.96
C ALA A 34 -15.17 -0.62 -19.00
N HIS A 35 -14.62 -1.50 -18.14
CA HIS A 35 -15.40 -2.16 -17.10
C HIS A 35 -15.96 -1.17 -16.09
N ALA A 36 -15.12 -0.29 -15.53
CA ALA A 36 -15.56 0.73 -14.58
C ALA A 36 -16.62 1.66 -15.19
N GLN A 37 -16.41 2.10 -16.44
CA GLN A 37 -17.34 2.91 -17.20
C GLN A 37 -18.71 2.25 -17.31
N ARG A 38 -18.75 0.96 -17.66
CA ARG A 38 -19.99 0.16 -17.75
C ARG A 38 -20.72 0.12 -16.41
N ILE A 39 -20.04 -0.17 -15.31
CA ILE A 39 -20.65 -0.20 -13.97
C ILE A 39 -21.20 1.17 -13.58
N ILE A 40 -20.50 2.26 -13.90
CA ILE A 40 -20.99 3.63 -13.66
C ILE A 40 -22.28 3.92 -14.45
N ASP A 41 -22.32 3.52 -15.73
CA ASP A 41 -23.48 3.72 -16.60
C ASP A 41 -24.71 2.92 -16.12
N GLU A 42 -24.48 1.66 -15.73
CA GLU A 42 -25.49 0.81 -15.11
C GLU A 42 -25.98 1.44 -13.79
N ALA A 43 -25.07 1.83 -12.89
CA ALA A 43 -25.42 2.46 -11.61
C ALA A 43 -26.29 3.71 -11.80
N LYS A 44 -25.94 4.59 -12.74
CA LYS A 44 -26.71 5.81 -13.05
C LYS A 44 -28.11 5.48 -13.58
N THR A 45 -28.22 4.46 -14.41
CA THR A 45 -29.50 4.04 -15.00
C THR A 45 -30.42 3.46 -13.94
N GLU A 46 -29.88 2.53 -13.16
CA GLU A 46 -30.57 1.82 -12.08
C GLU A 46 -31.02 2.76 -10.95
N TRP A 47 -30.15 3.70 -10.59
CA TRP A 47 -30.43 4.64 -9.52
C TRP A 47 -31.49 5.69 -9.89
N LYS A 48 -31.70 5.97 -11.17
CA LYS A 48 -32.76 6.89 -11.61
C LYS A 48 -34.17 6.31 -11.43
N ARG A 49 -34.31 4.99 -11.54
CA ARG A 49 -35.59 4.29 -11.45
C ARG A 49 -35.94 3.81 -10.03
N ALA A 50 -34.95 3.68 -9.15
CA ALA A 50 -35.13 3.22 -7.79
C ALA A 50 -36.09 4.09 -6.95
N ASP A 51 -36.99 3.45 -6.20
CA ASP A 51 -37.73 4.12 -5.12
C ASP A 51 -36.81 4.28 -3.91
N LYS A 52 -36.44 5.53 -3.63
CA LYS A 52 -35.49 5.89 -2.58
C LYS A 52 -36.20 6.25 -1.26
N SER A 53 -37.51 6.05 -1.16
CA SER A 53 -38.30 6.42 0.02
C SER A 53 -37.85 5.69 1.30
N ALA A 54 -37.31 4.46 1.15
CA ALA A 54 -36.80 3.66 2.26
C ALA A 54 -35.41 4.09 2.78
N LEU A 55 -34.69 4.97 2.07
CA LEU A 55 -33.35 5.42 2.46
C LEU A 55 -33.39 6.72 3.25
N LYS A 56 -32.45 6.86 4.20
CA LYS A 56 -32.22 8.12 4.91
C LYS A 56 -31.67 9.17 3.93
N GLU A 57 -31.97 10.44 4.20
CA GLU A 57 -31.54 11.56 3.35
C GLU A 57 -30.03 11.56 3.07
N PHE A 58 -29.22 11.39 4.12
CA PHE A 58 -27.76 11.29 3.97
C PHE A 58 -27.32 10.16 3.04
N ASP A 59 -27.91 8.96 3.16
CA ASP A 59 -27.55 7.82 2.33
C ASP A 59 -27.93 8.06 0.86
N ARG A 60 -29.07 8.72 0.61
CA ARG A 60 -29.49 9.11 -0.74
C ARG A 60 -28.54 10.11 -1.37
N ASP A 61 -28.17 11.15 -0.64
CA ASP A 61 -27.27 12.20 -1.14
C ASP A 61 -25.88 11.64 -1.41
N TYR A 62 -25.38 10.79 -0.50
CA TYR A 62 -24.13 10.09 -0.68
C TYR A 62 -24.14 9.20 -1.94
N LEU A 63 -25.15 8.36 -2.12
CA LEU A 63 -25.26 7.44 -3.27
C LEU A 63 -25.57 8.15 -4.61
N ASN A 64 -26.22 9.32 -4.57
CA ASN A 64 -26.41 10.19 -5.74
C ASN A 64 -25.05 10.66 -6.31
N ASP A 65 -24.09 10.96 -5.45
CA ASP A 65 -22.81 11.56 -5.83
C ASP A 65 -21.76 10.52 -6.29
N LEU A 66 -21.84 9.27 -5.80
CA LEU A 66 -20.83 8.24 -6.07
C LEU A 66 -20.59 7.95 -7.56
N PRO A 67 -21.60 7.80 -8.45
CA PRO A 67 -21.35 7.54 -9.86
C PRO A 67 -20.67 8.71 -10.59
N ASP A 68 -20.89 9.95 -10.15
CA ASP A 68 -20.26 11.13 -10.72
C ASP A 68 -18.80 11.27 -10.28
N ARG A 69 -18.50 11.03 -8.99
CA ARG A 69 -17.10 10.93 -8.52
C ARG A 69 -16.33 9.82 -9.22
N SER A 70 -16.98 8.68 -9.43
CA SER A 70 -16.41 7.54 -10.14
C SER A 70 -16.12 7.90 -11.60
N ARG A 71 -17.04 8.61 -12.27
CA ARG A 71 -16.82 9.13 -13.63
C ARG A 71 -15.64 10.08 -13.70
N ALA A 72 -15.58 11.08 -12.82
CA ALA A 72 -14.48 12.04 -12.80
C ALA A 72 -13.11 11.35 -12.65
N THR A 73 -13.04 10.33 -11.78
CA THR A 73 -11.81 9.55 -11.60
C THR A 73 -11.39 8.79 -12.85
N ILE A 74 -12.36 8.25 -13.60
CA ILE A 74 -12.13 7.51 -14.85
C ILE A 74 -11.74 8.44 -16.00
N ASP A 75 -12.35 9.62 -16.08
CA ASP A 75 -12.07 10.60 -17.13
C ASP A 75 -10.64 11.17 -17.02
N ASP A 76 -10.12 11.26 -15.79
CA ASP A 76 -8.73 11.65 -15.51
C ASP A 76 -7.69 10.58 -15.92
N ILE A 77 -8.10 9.33 -16.18
CA ILE A 77 -7.19 8.25 -16.58
C ILE A 77 -6.95 8.31 -18.09
N GLN A 78 -5.69 8.47 -18.47
CA GLN A 78 -5.24 8.44 -19.86
C GLN A 78 -5.32 7.01 -20.44
N ASP A 79 -5.62 6.90 -21.73
CA ASP A 79 -5.77 5.60 -22.42
C ASP A 79 -4.43 4.92 -22.80
N GLY A 80 -3.30 5.48 -22.35
CA GLY A 80 -1.95 4.98 -22.57
C GLY A 80 -1.56 3.83 -21.65
N SER A 81 -0.26 3.50 -21.63
CA SER A 81 0.26 2.62 -20.58
C SER A 81 0.14 3.29 -19.22
N GLY A 82 -0.02 2.47 -18.19
CA GLY A 82 -0.28 2.90 -16.83
C GLY A 82 0.63 2.23 -15.82
N THR A 83 0.23 2.33 -14.58
CA THR A 83 0.94 1.79 -13.41
C THR A 83 -0.06 0.98 -12.57
N PRO A 84 0.39 0.25 -11.54
CA PRO A 84 -0.54 -0.44 -10.64
C PRO A 84 -1.56 0.53 -10.01
N GLN A 85 -1.16 1.78 -9.72
CA GLN A 85 -2.07 2.82 -9.25
C GLN A 85 -3.15 3.19 -10.27
N THR A 86 -2.87 3.07 -11.59
CA THR A 86 -3.89 3.23 -12.63
C THR A 86 -4.98 2.17 -12.49
N LEU A 87 -4.61 0.90 -12.26
CA LEU A 87 -5.57 -0.19 -12.05
C LEU A 87 -6.34 -0.02 -10.73
N GLU A 88 -5.68 0.40 -9.66
CA GLU A 88 -6.32 0.72 -8.37
C GLU A 88 -7.38 1.82 -8.51
N ARG A 89 -7.10 2.86 -9.32
CA ARG A 89 -8.10 3.92 -9.61
C ARG A 89 -9.30 3.39 -10.40
N CYS A 90 -9.07 2.51 -11.38
CA CYS A 90 -10.16 1.84 -12.11
C CYS A 90 -11.00 0.95 -11.17
N GLN A 91 -10.35 0.16 -10.30
CA GLN A 91 -11.01 -0.69 -9.30
C GLN A 91 -11.82 0.16 -8.33
N TRP A 92 -11.25 1.24 -7.80
CA TRP A 92 -11.95 2.15 -6.90
C TRP A 92 -13.21 2.73 -7.54
N ALA A 93 -13.12 3.19 -8.80
CA ALA A 93 -14.26 3.76 -9.51
C ALA A 93 -15.34 2.71 -9.79
N ALA A 94 -14.95 1.50 -10.21
CA ALA A 94 -15.89 0.39 -10.41
C ALA A 94 -16.59 0.00 -9.11
N SER A 95 -15.84 -0.18 -8.02
CA SER A 95 -16.36 -0.55 -6.71
C SER A 95 -17.29 0.53 -6.12
N THR A 96 -16.88 1.79 -6.22
CA THR A 96 -17.67 2.93 -5.75
C THR A 96 -19.00 3.05 -6.48
N ALA A 97 -19.00 2.86 -7.81
CA ALA A 97 -20.22 2.83 -8.60
C ALA A 97 -21.08 1.57 -8.35
N ALA A 98 -20.43 0.41 -8.15
CA ALA A 98 -21.09 -0.85 -7.82
C ALA A 98 -21.90 -0.76 -6.53
N LYS A 99 -21.46 0.07 -5.56
CA LYS A 99 -22.24 0.36 -4.35
C LYS A 99 -23.60 0.96 -4.69
N THR A 100 -23.64 2.02 -5.49
CA THR A 100 -24.90 2.62 -5.94
C THR A 100 -25.72 1.66 -6.79
N LEU A 101 -25.07 0.89 -7.67
CA LEU A 101 -25.74 -0.13 -8.48
C LEU A 101 -26.45 -1.19 -7.62
N GLY A 102 -25.75 -1.76 -6.63
CA GLY A 102 -26.28 -2.81 -5.78
C GLY A 102 -27.44 -2.32 -4.92
N THR A 103 -27.33 -1.12 -4.35
CA THR A 103 -28.43 -0.48 -3.63
C THR A 103 -29.63 -0.24 -4.55
N ALA A 104 -29.41 0.30 -5.75
CA ALA A 104 -30.49 0.55 -6.71
C ALA A 104 -31.22 -0.75 -7.11
N GLN A 105 -30.46 -1.78 -7.46
CA GLN A 105 -31.03 -3.07 -7.84
C GLN A 105 -31.82 -3.71 -6.70
N TYR A 106 -31.35 -3.59 -5.46
CA TYR A 106 -32.10 -4.07 -4.29
C TYR A 106 -33.43 -3.33 -4.12
N LEU A 107 -33.43 -2.00 -4.22
CA LEU A 107 -34.66 -1.19 -4.14
C LEU A 107 -35.64 -1.46 -5.29
N ASN A 108 -35.15 -1.98 -6.42
CA ASN A 108 -35.96 -2.36 -7.57
C ASN A 108 -36.43 -3.83 -7.54
N ASP A 109 -36.14 -4.60 -6.49
CA ASP A 109 -36.34 -6.06 -6.44
C ASP A 109 -35.64 -6.83 -7.58
N GLU A 110 -34.55 -6.25 -8.11
CA GLU A 110 -33.79 -6.74 -9.27
C GLU A 110 -32.33 -7.03 -8.92
N TYR A 111 -32.04 -7.32 -7.64
CA TYR A 111 -30.68 -7.60 -7.18
C TYR A 111 -30.05 -8.76 -7.97
N THR A 112 -29.02 -8.43 -8.75
CA THR A 112 -28.43 -9.35 -9.74
C THR A 112 -27.68 -10.50 -9.09
N GLU A 113 -27.09 -10.25 -7.92
CA GLU A 113 -26.50 -11.28 -7.08
C GLU A 113 -27.57 -11.93 -6.19
N LYS A 114 -28.52 -12.64 -6.79
CA LYS A 114 -29.62 -13.33 -6.05
C LYS A 114 -29.13 -14.33 -5.00
N ASN A 115 -27.87 -14.78 -5.12
CA ASN A 115 -27.18 -15.56 -4.10
C ASN A 115 -25.70 -15.09 -4.03
N PRO A 116 -25.42 -13.99 -3.31
CA PRO A 116 -24.07 -13.42 -3.22
C PRO A 116 -23.06 -14.43 -2.70
N LYS A 117 -23.48 -15.25 -1.73
CA LYS A 117 -22.68 -16.33 -1.15
C LYS A 117 -22.20 -17.34 -2.18
N ARG A 118 -23.04 -17.71 -3.15
CA ARG A 118 -22.63 -18.61 -4.23
C ARG A 118 -21.58 -17.99 -5.15
N SER A 119 -21.75 -16.71 -5.50
CA SER A 119 -20.79 -15.97 -6.33
C SER A 119 -19.46 -15.79 -5.61
N GLN A 120 -19.50 -15.48 -4.31
CA GLN A 120 -18.33 -15.37 -3.44
C GLN A 120 -17.60 -16.71 -3.32
N THR A 121 -18.30 -17.79 -2.92
CA THR A 121 -17.69 -19.13 -2.82
C THR A 121 -17.10 -19.62 -4.14
N LYS A 122 -17.70 -19.24 -5.27
CA LYS A 122 -17.12 -19.54 -6.58
C LYS A 122 -15.80 -18.78 -6.77
N LEU A 123 -15.79 -17.48 -6.50
CA LEU A 123 -14.61 -16.64 -6.67
C LEU A 123 -13.49 -17.00 -5.68
N GLU A 124 -13.82 -17.32 -4.42
CA GLU A 124 -12.87 -17.85 -3.43
C GLU A 124 -12.15 -19.09 -3.96
N ARG A 125 -12.91 -20.06 -4.51
CA ARG A 125 -12.32 -21.26 -5.11
C ARG A 125 -11.43 -20.95 -6.32
N GLU A 126 -11.82 -19.97 -7.15
CA GLU A 126 -11.00 -19.53 -8.28
C GLU A 126 -9.70 -18.88 -7.81
N ILE A 127 -9.76 -18.03 -6.77
CA ILE A 127 -8.59 -17.40 -6.15
C ILE A 127 -7.67 -18.45 -5.54
N ASP A 128 -8.21 -19.39 -4.76
CA ASP A 128 -7.43 -20.46 -4.14
C ASP A 128 -6.79 -21.39 -5.19
N SER A 129 -7.55 -21.76 -6.21
CA SER A 129 -7.03 -22.56 -7.32
C SER A 129 -5.94 -21.81 -8.09
N PHE A 130 -6.06 -20.50 -8.27
CA PHE A 130 -5.04 -19.71 -8.93
C PHE A 130 -3.78 -19.59 -8.07
N ARG A 131 -3.93 -19.24 -6.78
CA ARG A 131 -2.85 -19.11 -5.79
C ARG A 131 -2.00 -20.37 -5.71
N THR A 132 -2.64 -21.54 -5.62
CA THR A 132 -1.95 -22.84 -5.54
C THR A 132 -1.19 -23.24 -6.81
N ASN A 133 -1.50 -22.62 -7.95
CA ASN A 133 -0.83 -22.84 -9.23
C ASN A 133 0.24 -21.77 -9.54
N ILE A 134 0.53 -20.85 -8.63
CA ILE A 134 1.66 -19.92 -8.78
C ILE A 134 2.96 -20.71 -8.66
N GLU A 135 3.80 -20.62 -9.69
CA GLU A 135 5.11 -21.27 -9.74
C GLU A 135 6.18 -20.33 -9.18
N TYR A 136 6.99 -20.84 -8.25
CA TYR A 136 8.06 -20.10 -7.60
C TYR A 136 9.40 -20.25 -8.34
N GLU A 137 9.38 -19.96 -9.64
CA GLU A 137 10.53 -20.01 -10.55
C GLU A 137 10.75 -18.64 -11.21
N CYS A 138 12.01 -18.29 -11.50
CA CYS A 138 12.34 -17.00 -12.12
C CYS A 138 13.67 -16.99 -12.88
N ASP A 139 13.78 -16.07 -13.84
CA ASP A 139 15.04 -15.69 -14.48
C ASP A 139 15.86 -14.77 -13.55
N ASP A 140 15.22 -13.70 -13.04
CA ASP A 140 15.78 -12.75 -12.06
C ASP A 140 14.92 -12.70 -10.78
N PRO A 141 15.50 -12.99 -9.60
CA PRO A 141 14.80 -12.86 -8.32
C PRO A 141 14.26 -11.45 -8.04
N ASN A 142 14.91 -10.38 -8.50
CA ASN A 142 14.42 -9.02 -8.24
C ASN A 142 13.10 -8.77 -8.97
N ASP A 143 13.04 -9.11 -10.25
CA ASP A 143 11.86 -8.99 -11.08
C ASP A 143 10.72 -9.87 -10.55
N PHE A 144 11.04 -11.11 -10.15
CA PHE A 144 10.11 -12.03 -9.51
C PHE A 144 9.44 -11.42 -8.26
N LEU A 145 10.22 -10.89 -7.32
CA LEU A 145 9.68 -10.29 -6.08
C LEU A 145 8.75 -9.10 -6.36
N VAL A 146 9.04 -8.33 -7.42
CA VAL A 146 8.23 -7.16 -7.80
C VAL A 146 6.92 -7.60 -8.44
N HIS A 147 7.00 -8.46 -9.46
CA HIS A 147 5.85 -8.86 -10.27
C HIS A 147 4.96 -9.85 -9.52
N VAL A 148 5.53 -10.95 -9.02
CA VAL A 148 4.75 -11.98 -8.32
C VAL A 148 4.31 -11.48 -6.95
N GLY A 149 5.10 -10.64 -6.27
CA GLY A 149 4.65 -9.97 -5.04
C GLY A 149 3.42 -9.09 -5.26
N ARG A 150 3.31 -8.45 -6.43
CA ARG A 150 2.10 -7.68 -6.81
C ARG A 150 0.92 -8.58 -7.18
N VAL A 151 1.16 -9.70 -7.87
CA VAL A 151 0.14 -10.72 -8.14
C VAL A 151 -0.46 -11.24 -6.85
N GLU A 152 0.38 -11.69 -5.91
CA GLU A 152 -0.07 -12.23 -4.63
C GLU A 152 -0.81 -11.16 -3.79
N ARG A 153 -0.38 -9.89 -3.85
CA ARG A 153 -1.11 -8.78 -3.23
C ARG A 153 -2.52 -8.62 -3.79
N HIS A 154 -2.69 -8.62 -5.12
CA HIS A 154 -4.00 -8.51 -5.74
C HIS A 154 -4.90 -9.70 -5.36
N THR A 155 -4.38 -10.93 -5.37
CA THR A 155 -5.17 -12.10 -4.95
C THR A 155 -5.53 -12.06 -3.47
N GLN A 156 -4.64 -11.57 -2.61
CA GLN A 156 -4.91 -11.39 -1.18
C GLN A 156 -5.98 -10.32 -0.94
N GLN A 157 -5.91 -9.19 -1.65
CA GLN A 157 -6.93 -8.15 -1.60
C GLN A 157 -8.29 -8.69 -2.08
N ALA A 158 -8.29 -9.43 -3.20
CA ALA A 158 -9.49 -10.06 -3.71
C ALA A 158 -10.15 -11.00 -2.68
N ALA A 159 -9.36 -11.85 -2.02
CA ALA A 159 -9.86 -12.74 -0.97
C ALA A 159 -10.42 -11.95 0.23
N SER A 160 -9.78 -10.84 0.62
CA SER A 160 -10.23 -10.03 1.77
C SER A 160 -11.59 -9.35 1.58
N PHE A 161 -12.03 -9.15 0.33
CA PHE A 161 -13.37 -8.62 0.05
C PHE A 161 -14.47 -9.67 0.12
N LEU A 162 -14.14 -10.97 0.18
CA LEU A 162 -15.12 -12.06 0.13
C LEU A 162 -15.60 -12.51 1.52
N ASP A 163 -15.19 -11.81 2.58
CA ASP A 163 -15.51 -12.11 3.98
C ASP A 163 -16.93 -11.64 4.39
N LEU A 164 -17.97 -12.15 3.72
CA LEU A 164 -19.37 -11.87 4.06
C LEU A 164 -20.10 -13.16 4.48
N ASP A 165 -20.59 -13.17 5.72
CA ASP A 165 -21.21 -14.35 6.32
C ASP A 165 -22.67 -14.59 5.87
N SER A 166 -23.41 -13.51 5.59
CA SER A 166 -24.86 -13.51 5.33
C SER A 166 -25.26 -12.75 4.05
N PRO A 167 -26.41 -13.10 3.44
CA PRO A 167 -27.04 -12.28 2.41
C PRO A 167 -27.37 -10.87 2.95
N PRO A 168 -27.41 -9.83 2.09
CA PRO A 168 -27.75 -8.49 2.52
C PRO A 168 -29.19 -8.41 3.03
N GLU A 169 -29.40 -7.77 4.17
CA GLU A 169 -30.71 -7.59 4.80
C GLU A 169 -31.38 -6.27 4.39
N ASP A 170 -30.58 -5.30 3.94
CA ASP A 170 -31.07 -4.01 3.45
C ASP A 170 -30.33 -3.51 2.20
N ALA A 171 -30.81 -2.39 1.65
CA ALA A 171 -30.29 -1.83 0.42
C ALA A 171 -28.84 -1.31 0.54
N MET A 172 -28.41 -0.87 1.72
CA MET A 172 -27.04 -0.41 1.97
C MET A 172 -26.08 -1.59 2.07
N GLU A 173 -26.50 -2.67 2.73
CA GLU A 173 -25.77 -3.94 2.76
C GLU A 173 -25.68 -4.55 1.37
N ALA A 174 -26.74 -4.49 0.56
CA ALA A 174 -26.75 -4.96 -0.82
C ALA A 174 -25.77 -4.17 -1.70
N GLY A 175 -25.71 -2.85 -1.51
CA GLY A 175 -24.71 -1.99 -2.15
C GLY A 175 -23.28 -2.35 -1.73
N LYS A 176 -23.02 -2.50 -0.42
CA LYS A 176 -21.72 -2.93 0.09
C LYS A 176 -21.31 -4.29 -0.48
N SER A 177 -22.20 -5.27 -0.46
CA SER A 177 -21.94 -6.61 -0.98
C SER A 177 -21.57 -6.61 -2.47
N LEU A 178 -22.26 -5.83 -3.31
CA LEU A 178 -21.89 -5.73 -4.73
C LEU A 178 -20.57 -4.99 -4.93
N SER A 179 -20.30 -3.95 -4.13
CA SER A 179 -19.02 -3.23 -4.12
C SER A 179 -17.85 -4.14 -3.76
N ASP A 180 -18.02 -4.99 -2.75
CA ASP A 180 -17.02 -5.97 -2.30
C ASP A 180 -16.79 -7.04 -3.38
N ILE A 181 -17.85 -7.62 -3.96
CA ILE A 181 -17.75 -8.61 -5.05
C ILE A 181 -17.05 -8.04 -6.29
N GLU A 182 -17.40 -6.82 -6.71
CA GLU A 182 -16.77 -6.18 -7.87
C GLU A 182 -15.30 -5.85 -7.60
N SER A 183 -14.96 -5.47 -6.35
CA SER A 183 -13.57 -5.28 -5.94
C SER A 183 -12.79 -6.59 -6.03
N ALA A 184 -13.34 -7.68 -5.49
CA ALA A 184 -12.73 -8.99 -5.55
C ALA A 184 -12.50 -9.48 -6.98
N ARG A 185 -13.52 -9.38 -7.84
CA ARG A 185 -13.42 -9.77 -9.26
C ARG A 185 -12.32 -8.99 -9.97
N ARG A 186 -12.28 -7.67 -9.76
CA ARG A 186 -11.33 -6.79 -10.43
C ARG A 186 -9.90 -7.08 -9.99
N ASP A 187 -9.65 -7.15 -8.68
CA ASP A 187 -8.33 -7.46 -8.15
C ASP A 187 -7.86 -8.83 -8.60
N PHE A 188 -8.74 -9.84 -8.57
CA PHE A 188 -8.39 -11.17 -9.06
C PHE A 188 -8.02 -11.19 -10.55
N ASP A 189 -8.81 -10.54 -11.41
CA ASP A 189 -8.52 -10.44 -12.84
C ASP A 189 -7.22 -9.66 -13.13
N ASP A 190 -6.93 -8.61 -12.35
CA ASP A 190 -5.69 -7.84 -12.45
C ASP A 190 -4.48 -8.69 -12.06
N GLY A 191 -4.54 -9.39 -10.92
CA GLY A 191 -3.51 -10.31 -10.47
C GLY A 191 -3.24 -11.42 -11.50
N ARG A 192 -4.31 -12.05 -12.02
CA ARG A 192 -4.20 -13.12 -13.03
C ARG A 192 -3.52 -12.64 -14.31
N ARG A 193 -3.95 -11.51 -14.87
CA ARG A 193 -3.35 -10.95 -16.11
C ARG A 193 -1.88 -10.55 -15.90
N LEU A 194 -1.55 -10.01 -14.74
CA LEU A 194 -0.17 -9.66 -14.38
C LEU A 194 0.71 -10.92 -14.31
N TYR A 195 0.20 -11.99 -13.72
CA TYR A 195 0.91 -13.26 -13.63
C TYR A 195 1.10 -13.92 -15.00
N GLU A 196 0.04 -14.01 -15.81
CA GLU A 196 0.10 -14.56 -17.18
C GLU A 196 1.17 -13.82 -18.02
N ARG A 197 1.21 -12.48 -17.91
CA ARG A 197 2.22 -11.67 -18.59
C ARG A 197 3.63 -11.92 -18.07
N TYR A 198 3.80 -11.97 -16.75
CA TYR A 198 5.10 -12.26 -16.13
C TYR A 198 5.60 -13.65 -16.57
N ARG A 199 4.77 -14.69 -16.42
CA ARG A 199 5.11 -16.06 -16.76
C ARG A 199 5.42 -16.24 -18.25
N GLY A 200 4.65 -15.59 -19.13
CA GLY A 200 4.87 -15.61 -20.57
C GLY A 200 6.13 -14.86 -21.04
N GLY A 201 6.74 -14.04 -20.17
CA GLY A 201 7.99 -13.33 -20.44
C GLY A 201 9.26 -14.08 -20.01
N LEU A 202 9.13 -15.16 -19.23
CA LEU A 202 10.26 -15.95 -18.74
C LEU A 202 10.91 -16.76 -19.87
N LYS A 203 12.24 -16.85 -19.85
CA LYS A 203 13.03 -17.56 -20.87
C LYS A 203 13.55 -18.91 -20.40
N ASP A 204 14.17 -18.94 -19.22
CA ASP A 204 14.80 -20.13 -18.64
C ASP A 204 14.66 -20.10 -17.11
N PRO A 205 13.41 -20.24 -16.62
CA PRO A 205 13.10 -20.00 -15.22
C PRO A 205 13.75 -21.08 -14.35
N ASN A 206 14.41 -20.63 -13.28
CA ASN A 206 15.05 -21.51 -12.30
C ASN A 206 14.26 -21.51 -10.99
N PRO A 207 14.22 -22.64 -10.26
CA PRO A 207 13.58 -22.71 -8.94
C PRO A 207 14.14 -21.66 -7.97
N PHE A 208 13.25 -20.90 -7.33
CA PHE A 208 13.60 -19.88 -6.34
C PHE A 208 12.84 -20.03 -5.02
N GLY A 209 11.74 -20.79 -4.98
CA GLY A 209 10.91 -20.98 -3.79
C GLY A 209 11.69 -21.34 -2.52
N ASP A 210 12.58 -22.35 -2.58
CA ASP A 210 13.37 -22.76 -1.42
C ASP A 210 14.33 -21.67 -0.93
N ALA A 211 14.97 -20.96 -1.86
CA ALA A 211 15.87 -19.87 -1.52
C ALA A 211 15.11 -18.70 -0.90
N LEU A 212 13.95 -18.35 -1.47
CA LEU A 212 13.04 -17.33 -0.96
C LEU A 212 12.59 -17.65 0.47
N ALA A 213 12.13 -18.88 0.71
CA ALA A 213 11.67 -19.32 2.03
C ALA A 213 12.80 -19.22 3.07
N ARG A 214 14.00 -19.72 2.76
CA ARG A 214 15.18 -19.60 3.64
C ARG A 214 15.54 -18.14 3.92
N ASN A 215 15.57 -17.30 2.89
CA ASN A 215 15.92 -15.89 3.02
C ASN A 215 14.89 -15.15 3.86
N ARG A 216 13.59 -15.36 3.61
CA ARG A 216 12.50 -14.82 4.43
C ARG A 216 12.68 -15.20 5.89
N THR A 217 12.86 -16.48 6.20
CA THR A 217 13.05 -16.94 7.59
C THR A 217 14.23 -16.24 8.27
N HIS A 218 15.33 -16.02 7.55
CA HIS A 218 16.47 -15.29 8.10
C HIS A 218 16.15 -13.80 8.35
N LEU A 219 15.40 -13.14 7.47
CA LEU A 219 14.96 -11.76 7.69
C LEU A 219 13.94 -11.67 8.83
N GLU A 220 13.03 -12.63 8.94
CA GLU A 220 12.02 -12.75 10.00
C GLU A 220 12.69 -12.86 11.37
N GLN A 221 13.71 -13.71 11.50
CA GLN A 221 14.51 -13.83 12.74
C GLN A 221 15.12 -12.49 13.15
N GLN A 222 15.72 -11.76 12.20
CA GLN A 222 16.28 -10.43 12.48
C GLN A 222 15.20 -9.40 12.85
N ALA A 223 14.03 -9.47 12.21
CA ALA A 223 12.90 -8.60 12.53
C ALA A 223 12.39 -8.88 13.95
N GLU A 224 12.24 -10.15 14.34
CA GLU A 224 11.83 -10.57 15.69
C GLU A 224 12.85 -10.15 16.77
N GLU A 225 14.14 -10.31 16.51
CA GLU A 225 15.22 -9.83 17.39
C GLU A 225 15.22 -8.31 17.59
N LEU A 226 14.71 -7.53 16.64
CA LEU A 226 14.56 -6.09 16.79
C LEU A 226 13.20 -5.73 17.42
N ARG A 227 12.13 -6.45 17.07
CA ARG A 227 10.80 -6.28 17.65
C ARG A 227 10.85 -6.43 19.16
N SER A 228 11.48 -7.50 19.65
CA SER A 228 11.69 -7.80 21.08
C SER A 228 12.48 -6.75 21.86
N LYS A 229 13.16 -5.81 21.18
CA LYS A 229 13.87 -4.69 21.82
C LYS A 229 13.00 -3.45 21.99
N GLY A 230 11.78 -3.48 21.45
CA GLY A 230 10.79 -2.43 21.67
C GLY A 230 10.27 -2.42 23.08
N ASP A 231 9.85 -1.24 23.51
CA ASP A 231 9.18 -1.04 24.77
C ASP A 231 7.95 -0.17 24.47
N ASP A 232 6.78 -0.80 24.51
CA ASP A 232 5.47 -0.20 24.20
C ASP A 232 5.15 1.00 25.11
N ASN A 233 5.78 1.07 26.29
CA ASN A 233 5.51 2.11 27.29
C ASN A 233 6.61 3.19 27.34
N ALA A 234 7.60 3.14 26.44
CA ALA A 234 8.82 3.94 26.55
C ALA A 234 8.61 5.47 26.53
N ASP A 235 7.44 5.93 26.11
CA ASP A 235 7.08 7.34 25.97
C ASP A 235 5.88 7.75 26.86
N ASP A 236 5.31 6.84 27.67
CA ASP A 236 4.12 7.10 28.50
C ASP A 236 4.44 8.03 29.69
N ASP A 237 5.64 7.93 30.25
CA ASP A 237 6.10 8.76 31.37
C ASP A 237 6.67 10.12 30.93
N LEU A 238 6.74 10.41 29.62
CA LEU A 238 7.30 11.67 29.14
C LEU A 238 6.25 12.80 29.17
N PRO A 239 6.59 14.02 29.63
CA PRO A 239 5.70 15.16 29.50
C PRO A 239 5.48 15.54 28.03
N LYS A 240 4.33 16.16 27.72
CA LYS A 240 4.02 16.70 26.37
C LYS A 240 5.13 17.68 25.99
N SER A 241 5.93 17.33 24.98
CA SER A 241 7.13 18.08 24.56
C SER A 241 7.49 17.77 23.10
N PRO A 242 8.26 18.65 22.42
CA PRO A 242 8.78 18.35 21.08
C PRO A 242 9.61 17.06 21.05
N TYR A 243 10.35 16.77 22.12
CA TYR A 243 11.12 15.54 22.26
C TYR A 243 10.21 14.30 22.30
N ARG A 244 9.13 14.33 23.11
CA ARG A 244 8.14 13.25 23.14
C ARG A 244 7.46 13.09 21.78
N ARG A 245 7.09 14.18 21.11
CA ARG A 245 6.47 14.15 19.76
C ARG A 245 7.40 13.51 18.72
N LEU A 246 8.66 13.92 18.69
CA LEU A 246 9.70 13.34 17.82
C LEU A 246 9.86 11.83 18.07
N ARG A 247 10.01 11.44 19.35
CA ARG A 247 10.17 10.04 19.72
C ARG A 247 8.95 9.20 19.41
N GLY A 248 7.76 9.69 19.72
CA GLY A 248 6.50 9.06 19.36
C GLY A 248 6.42 8.84 17.85
N ARG A 249 6.85 9.80 17.03
CA ARG A 249 6.86 9.61 15.57
C ARG A 249 7.85 8.55 15.12
N ILE A 250 9.07 8.53 15.67
CA ILE A 250 10.07 7.49 15.40
C ILE A 250 9.54 6.12 15.86
N TYR A 251 8.83 6.06 16.99
CA TYR A 251 8.23 4.86 17.51
C TYR A 251 7.09 4.34 16.61
N THR A 252 6.10 5.18 16.30
CA THR A 252 4.95 4.80 15.49
C THR A 252 5.36 4.34 14.08
N HIS A 253 6.17 5.13 13.39
CA HIS A 253 6.54 4.86 11.98
C HIS A 253 7.71 3.89 11.83
N GLY A 254 8.46 3.68 12.90
CA GLY A 254 9.54 2.72 12.95
C GLY A 254 9.10 1.40 13.58
N TRP A 255 8.88 1.37 14.89
CA TRP A 255 8.63 0.12 15.61
C TRP A 255 7.19 -0.39 15.48
N PHE A 256 6.18 0.45 15.71
CA PHE A 256 4.77 0.01 15.70
C PHE A 256 4.33 -0.46 14.31
N TYR A 257 4.64 0.30 13.27
CA TYR A 257 4.42 -0.17 11.89
C TYR A 257 5.24 -1.41 11.58
N GLY A 258 6.52 -1.48 11.97
CA GLY A 258 7.32 -2.71 11.80
C GLY A 258 6.70 -3.95 12.45
N ARG A 259 6.09 -3.79 13.64
CA ARG A 259 5.36 -4.87 14.33
C ARG A 259 4.12 -5.29 13.56
N ASN A 260 3.29 -4.35 13.10
CA ASN A 260 2.07 -4.67 12.37
C ASN A 260 2.41 -5.30 11.02
N THR A 261 3.38 -4.75 10.29
CA THR A 261 3.88 -5.31 9.03
C THR A 261 4.43 -6.72 9.23
N LEU A 262 5.14 -7.01 10.34
CA LEU A 262 5.62 -8.36 10.63
C LEU A 262 4.47 -9.33 10.93
N TRP A 263 3.41 -8.87 11.61
CA TRP A 263 2.21 -9.66 11.84
C TRP A 263 1.50 -9.98 10.52
N ASP A 264 1.32 -8.99 9.65
CA ASP A 264 0.77 -9.19 8.30
C ASP A 264 1.60 -10.17 7.48
N ALA A 265 2.93 -10.08 7.52
CA ALA A 265 3.80 -11.01 6.81
C ALA A 265 3.59 -12.47 7.24
N LYS A 266 3.31 -12.72 8.53
CA LYS A 266 3.01 -14.06 9.04
C LYS A 266 1.64 -14.54 8.61
N ARG A 267 0.63 -13.68 8.69
CA ARG A 267 -0.72 -13.96 8.17
C ARG A 267 -0.68 -14.33 6.68
N TYR A 268 0.03 -13.55 5.87
CA TYR A 268 0.20 -13.85 4.45
C TYR A 268 0.88 -15.20 4.21
N ARG A 269 1.83 -15.62 5.05
CA ARG A 269 2.43 -16.96 4.96
C ARG A 269 1.41 -18.05 5.29
N GLU A 270 0.63 -17.86 6.36
CA GLU A 270 -0.42 -18.81 6.76
C GLU A 270 -1.49 -18.95 5.67
N ASP A 271 -1.79 -17.85 4.99
CA ASP A 271 -2.68 -17.77 3.84
C ASP A 271 -1.99 -18.19 2.51
N GLY A 272 -0.77 -18.73 2.55
CA GLY A 272 -0.04 -19.28 1.39
C GLY A 272 0.38 -18.26 0.32
N TYR A 273 0.59 -17.00 0.68
CA TYR A 273 1.17 -15.96 -0.17
C TYR A 273 2.67 -15.80 0.14
N GLU A 274 3.51 -16.67 -0.45
CA GLU A 274 4.93 -16.77 -0.11
C GLU A 274 5.75 -15.52 -0.49
N VAL A 275 5.55 -14.95 -1.68
CA VAL A 275 6.27 -13.75 -2.14
C VAL A 275 5.83 -12.51 -1.39
N LEU A 276 4.53 -12.35 -1.18
CA LEU A 276 3.96 -11.25 -0.40
C LEU A 276 4.48 -11.33 1.04
N SER A 277 4.40 -12.49 1.69
CA SER A 277 4.98 -12.70 3.01
C SER A 277 6.48 -12.32 3.06
N ALA A 278 7.26 -12.74 2.06
CA ALA A 278 8.69 -12.48 1.99
C ALA A 278 9.02 -10.98 1.82
N THR A 279 8.32 -10.30 0.91
CA THR A 279 8.49 -8.86 0.65
C THR A 279 8.01 -8.01 1.83
N THR A 280 6.88 -8.37 2.46
CA THR A 280 6.37 -7.75 3.68
C THR A 280 7.30 -7.99 4.88
N THR A 281 7.94 -9.16 4.99
CA THR A 281 8.96 -9.42 6.02
C THR A 281 10.18 -8.50 5.85
N ALA A 282 10.62 -8.27 4.61
CA ALA A 282 11.71 -7.34 4.32
C ALA A 282 11.37 -5.89 4.70
N ASP A 283 10.14 -5.46 4.39
CA ASP A 283 9.59 -4.15 4.76
C ASP A 283 9.52 -3.98 6.29
N ALA A 284 9.01 -5.00 7.01
CA ALA A 284 9.01 -5.01 8.48
C ALA A 284 10.41 -4.86 9.08
N LEU A 285 11.40 -5.60 8.53
CA LEU A 285 12.78 -5.47 8.96
C LEU A 285 13.33 -4.05 8.73
N GLN A 286 12.99 -3.42 7.59
CA GLN A 286 13.41 -2.04 7.33
C GLN A 286 12.83 -1.07 8.36
N HIS A 287 11.56 -1.19 8.71
CA HIS A 287 10.93 -0.41 9.76
C HIS A 287 11.68 -0.51 11.10
N PHE A 288 12.05 -1.72 11.53
CA PHE A 288 12.82 -1.92 12.75
C PHE A 288 14.26 -1.40 12.68
N LEU A 289 14.95 -1.57 11.55
CA LEU A 289 16.29 -1.03 11.34
C LEU A 289 16.26 0.51 11.34
N ALA A 290 15.25 1.10 10.70
CA ALA A 290 15.04 2.54 10.66
C ALA A 290 14.74 3.09 12.05
N TRP A 291 13.86 2.45 12.82
CA TRP A 291 13.60 2.78 14.22
C TRP A 291 14.88 2.80 15.06
N ARG A 292 15.66 1.70 15.03
CA ARG A 292 16.89 1.55 15.81
C ARG A 292 17.89 2.67 15.50
N ASP A 293 18.11 2.94 14.21
CA ASP A 293 19.11 3.91 13.78
C ASP A 293 18.62 5.36 13.97
N ALA A 294 17.34 5.66 13.71
CA ALA A 294 16.74 6.97 13.95
C ALA A 294 16.77 7.33 15.45
N LYS A 295 16.38 6.40 16.33
CA LYS A 295 16.42 6.59 17.80
C LYS A 295 17.82 6.96 18.30
N ARG A 296 18.87 6.34 17.75
CA ARG A 296 20.28 6.63 18.11
C ARG A 296 20.78 7.97 17.58
N ARG A 297 20.08 8.55 16.61
CA ARG A 297 20.50 9.77 15.88
C ARG A 297 19.72 11.00 16.29
N VAL A 298 18.75 10.85 17.20
CA VAL A 298 18.12 11.95 17.90
C VAL A 298 19.19 12.68 18.71
N ASP A 299 19.53 13.88 18.26
CA ASP A 299 20.57 14.72 18.83
C ASP A 299 19.95 15.98 19.47
N ILE A 300 18.98 15.77 20.36
CA ILE A 300 18.36 16.83 21.14
C ILE A 300 18.17 16.36 22.60
N PRO A 301 18.40 17.25 23.59
CA PRO A 301 18.05 16.98 24.98
C PRO A 301 16.55 16.69 25.17
N LYS A 302 16.19 15.92 26.20
CA LYS A 302 14.78 15.60 26.52
C LYS A 302 13.99 16.86 26.88
N GLU A 303 14.67 17.82 27.46
CA GLU A 303 14.17 19.08 28.00
C GLU A 303 14.05 20.16 26.90
N SER A 304 14.34 19.82 25.64
CA SER A 304 14.28 20.78 24.53
C SER A 304 12.86 21.29 24.33
N GLY A 305 12.67 22.60 24.52
CA GLY A 305 11.39 23.29 24.29
C GLY A 305 11.05 23.49 22.81
N GLU A 306 12.00 23.29 21.89
CA GLU A 306 11.79 23.39 20.44
C GLU A 306 12.75 22.52 19.63
N ILE A 307 12.41 22.26 18.37
CA ILE A 307 13.30 21.66 17.37
C ILE A 307 13.58 22.70 16.29
N GLY A 308 14.81 23.21 16.26
CA GLY A 308 15.19 24.30 15.35
C GLY A 308 15.13 23.91 13.87
N SER A 309 14.53 24.78 13.05
CA SER A 309 14.37 24.59 11.59
C SER A 309 15.67 24.25 10.85
N LYS A 310 16.82 24.82 11.27
CA LYS A 310 18.14 24.48 10.68
C LYS A 310 18.49 23.00 10.86
N ARG A 311 18.13 22.39 11.98
CA ARG A 311 18.38 20.96 12.27
C ARG A 311 17.51 20.09 11.37
N VAL A 312 16.24 20.47 11.23
CA VAL A 312 15.25 19.78 10.38
C VAL A 312 15.66 19.84 8.91
N PHE A 313 16.07 21.01 8.43
CA PHE A 313 16.64 21.18 7.09
C PHE A 313 17.86 20.28 6.83
N ARG A 314 18.79 20.20 7.80
CA ARG A 314 19.96 19.31 7.69
C ARG A 314 19.56 17.84 7.65
N ALA A 315 18.56 17.45 8.45
CA ALA A 315 18.03 16.10 8.45
C ALA A 315 17.40 15.73 7.10
N LYS A 316 16.59 16.62 6.52
CA LYS A 316 16.02 16.41 5.18
C LYS A 316 17.11 16.26 4.13
N LYS A 317 18.09 17.18 4.11
CA LYS A 317 19.22 17.10 3.16
C LYS A 317 19.95 15.77 3.24
N LEU A 318 20.18 15.28 4.46
CA LEU A 318 20.84 14.01 4.70
C LEU A 318 19.99 12.82 4.23
N ALA A 319 18.69 12.84 4.50
CA ALA A 319 17.75 11.82 4.05
C ALA A 319 17.67 11.76 2.51
N VAL A 320 17.52 12.92 1.85
CA VAL A 320 17.49 13.02 0.38
C VAL A 320 18.82 12.58 -0.23
N SER A 321 19.95 12.94 0.37
CA SER A 321 21.27 12.52 -0.11
C SER A 321 21.46 11.01 -0.01
N GLU A 322 21.01 10.40 1.08
CA GLU A 322 21.08 8.94 1.26
C GLU A 322 20.14 8.23 0.28
N LEU A 323 18.92 8.73 0.10
CA LEU A 323 17.97 8.17 -0.89
C LEU A 323 18.57 8.20 -2.30
N ARG A 324 19.17 9.32 -2.73
CA ARG A 324 19.86 9.41 -4.02
C ARG A 324 21.01 8.42 -4.14
N THR A 325 21.77 8.25 -3.06
CA THR A 325 22.90 7.30 -3.02
C THR A 325 22.43 5.85 -3.08
N ALA A 326 21.31 5.52 -2.44
CA ALA A 326 20.74 4.19 -2.48
C ALA A 326 20.14 3.88 -3.86
N LEU A 327 19.47 4.87 -4.48
CA LEU A 327 18.95 4.76 -5.83
C LEU A 327 20.07 4.57 -6.87
N SER A 328 21.19 5.29 -6.76
CA SER A 328 22.31 5.14 -7.70
C SER A 328 23.06 3.82 -7.57
N LYS A 329 22.94 3.14 -6.43
CA LYS A 329 23.52 1.82 -6.16
C LYS A 329 22.58 0.66 -6.47
N SER A 330 21.32 0.96 -6.76
CA SER A 330 20.31 -0.04 -7.07
C SER A 330 20.06 0.00 -8.56
N ASP A 331 19.98 -1.15 -9.22
CA ASP A 331 19.57 -1.19 -10.62
C ASP A 331 18.08 -0.84 -10.74
N ASP A 332 17.67 -0.30 -11.90
CA ASP A 332 16.29 0.11 -12.15
C ASP A 332 15.28 -1.05 -11.98
N GLY A 333 15.75 -2.30 -12.11
CA GLY A 333 15.01 -3.54 -11.85
C GLY A 333 15.17 -4.17 -10.44
N SER A 334 16.07 -3.68 -9.56
CA SER A 334 16.28 -4.27 -8.22
C SER A 334 15.17 -4.05 -7.18
N PHE A 335 14.65 -5.09 -6.52
CA PHE A 335 13.60 -5.00 -5.46
C PHE A 335 13.90 -3.94 -4.38
N ALA A 336 15.16 -3.54 -4.19
CA ALA A 336 15.57 -2.42 -3.37
C ALA A 336 14.76 -1.13 -3.63
N ARG A 337 14.41 -0.82 -4.90
CA ARG A 337 13.63 0.39 -5.21
C ARG A 337 12.21 0.37 -4.63
N THR A 338 11.60 -0.82 -4.51
CA THR A 338 10.31 -0.96 -3.82
C THR A 338 10.43 -0.56 -2.36
N LEU A 339 11.50 -0.98 -1.67
CA LEU A 339 11.77 -0.56 -0.29
C LEU A 339 12.12 0.93 -0.19
N LEU A 340 12.78 1.48 -1.20
CA LEU A 340 13.11 2.92 -1.25
C LEU A 340 11.88 3.81 -1.45
N ASP A 341 10.77 3.27 -1.96
CA ASP A 341 9.49 4.00 -2.05
C ASP A 341 8.92 4.34 -0.67
N THR A 342 9.01 3.41 0.29
CA THR A 342 8.68 3.68 1.70
C THR A 342 9.56 4.79 2.28
N ALA A 343 10.86 4.78 1.96
CA ALA A 343 11.78 5.84 2.37
C ALA A 343 11.42 7.20 1.76
N HIS A 344 11.05 7.21 0.48
CA HIS A 344 10.55 8.39 -0.22
C HIS A 344 9.31 8.95 0.47
N GLY A 345 8.28 8.13 0.73
CA GLY A 345 7.04 8.55 1.40
C GLY A 345 7.26 9.10 2.82
N LEU A 346 8.23 8.57 3.57
CA LEU A 346 8.62 9.13 4.86
C LEU A 346 9.21 10.55 4.72
N ILE A 347 10.08 10.78 3.74
CA ILE A 347 10.66 12.11 3.51
C ILE A 347 9.59 13.08 3.01
N ASP A 348 8.76 12.66 2.07
CA ASP A 348 7.70 13.47 1.47
C ASP A 348 6.66 13.88 2.52
N SER A 349 6.12 12.93 3.28
CA SER A 349 5.21 13.24 4.39
C SER A 349 5.86 14.12 5.47
N GLY A 350 7.18 14.09 5.62
CA GLY A 350 7.95 15.03 6.45
C GLY A 350 7.67 16.50 6.11
N ASP A 351 7.58 16.82 4.82
CA ASP A 351 7.35 18.19 4.33
C ASP A 351 5.98 18.73 4.72
N SER A 352 4.97 17.87 4.79
CA SER A 352 3.61 18.22 5.22
C SER A 352 3.49 18.52 6.72
N THR A 353 4.51 18.20 7.51
CA THR A 353 4.50 18.36 8.99
C THR A 353 5.56 19.31 9.53
N VAL A 354 6.18 20.07 8.64
CA VAL A 354 7.08 21.15 9.04
C VAL A 354 6.31 22.21 9.84
N ASP A 355 5.06 22.49 9.44
CA ASP A 355 4.22 23.56 10.01
C ASP A 355 3.20 23.06 11.07
N ASP A 356 3.45 21.93 11.74
CA ASP A 356 2.56 21.42 12.82
C ASP A 356 2.40 22.48 13.92
N GLU A 357 1.17 22.86 14.26
CA GLU A 357 0.85 23.95 15.19
C GLU A 357 1.28 23.67 16.64
N ASP A 358 1.22 22.40 17.06
CA ASP A 358 1.45 22.00 18.46
C ASP A 358 2.94 21.87 18.76
N PHE A 359 3.70 21.26 17.83
CA PHE A 359 5.15 21.08 17.93
C PHE A 359 5.82 21.19 16.56
N PRO A 360 6.03 22.43 16.07
CA PRO A 360 6.64 22.66 14.76
C PRO A 360 7.93 21.87 14.59
N HIS A 361 8.10 21.29 13.39
CA HIS A 361 9.26 20.51 12.97
C HIS A 361 9.58 19.20 13.71
N ALA A 362 8.93 18.90 14.84
CA ALA A 362 9.25 17.71 15.63
C ALA A 362 8.95 16.42 14.86
N GLU A 363 7.76 16.36 14.25
CA GLU A 363 7.38 15.24 13.41
C GLU A 363 8.24 15.13 12.15
N ALA A 364 8.46 16.27 11.46
CA ALA A 364 9.27 16.34 10.26
C ALA A 364 10.68 15.80 10.52
N TYR A 365 11.32 16.21 11.62
CA TYR A 365 12.65 15.73 11.99
C TYR A 365 12.68 14.21 12.18
N GLY A 366 11.68 13.63 12.86
CA GLY A 366 11.57 12.19 13.04
C GLY A 366 11.40 11.43 11.73
N ARG A 367 10.55 11.94 10.84
CA ARG A 367 10.31 11.37 9.51
C ARG A 367 11.55 11.41 8.63
N TYR A 368 12.31 12.51 8.63
CA TYR A 368 13.59 12.58 7.90
C TYR A 368 14.65 11.63 8.46
N LEU A 369 14.75 11.46 9.79
CA LEU A 369 15.66 10.49 10.39
C LEU A 369 15.29 9.04 10.01
N LEU A 370 14.00 8.72 10.00
CA LEU A 370 13.50 7.42 9.54
C LEU A 370 13.78 7.22 8.04
N GLY A 371 13.41 8.17 7.18
CA GLY A 371 13.62 8.08 5.73
C GLY A 371 15.10 7.92 5.35
N TRP A 372 16.01 8.61 6.06
CA TRP A 372 17.45 8.38 5.94
C TRP A 372 17.82 6.93 6.28
N ALA A 373 17.40 6.44 7.45
CA ALA A 373 17.79 5.11 7.91
C ALA A 373 17.22 4.01 7.02
N TYR A 374 15.97 4.18 6.55
CA TYR A 374 15.30 3.29 5.61
C TYR A 374 16.08 3.23 4.28
N SER A 375 16.45 4.40 3.73
CA SER A 375 17.25 4.48 2.50
C SER A 375 18.59 3.74 2.61
N LYS A 376 19.25 3.85 3.76
CA LYS A 376 20.55 3.22 4.03
C LYS A 376 20.49 1.70 4.04
N HIS A 377 19.41 1.11 4.54
CA HIS A 377 19.31 -0.35 4.75
C HIS A 377 18.67 -1.09 3.57
N ALA A 378 17.88 -0.41 2.74
CA ALA A 378 17.09 -1.03 1.67
C ALA A 378 17.90 -1.89 0.69
N PRO A 379 19.05 -1.43 0.12
CA PRO A 379 19.82 -2.26 -0.82
C PRO A 379 20.33 -3.56 -0.21
N LYS A 380 20.78 -3.52 1.05
CA LYS A 380 21.31 -4.70 1.74
C LYS A 380 20.21 -5.71 2.05
N THR A 381 19.04 -5.24 2.45
CA THR A 381 17.91 -6.12 2.76
C THR A 381 17.35 -6.75 1.49
N ALA A 382 17.21 -5.99 0.40
CA ALA A 382 16.82 -6.55 -0.89
C ALA A 382 17.81 -7.62 -1.38
N LYS A 383 19.12 -7.34 -1.31
CA LYS A 383 20.16 -8.32 -1.69
C LYS A 383 20.11 -9.61 -0.88
N ARG A 384 19.70 -9.54 0.39
CA ARG A 384 19.54 -10.74 1.23
C ARG A 384 18.32 -11.55 0.84
N LEU A 385 17.23 -10.89 0.41
CA LEU A 385 16.01 -11.57 -0.01
C LEU A 385 16.17 -12.26 -1.37
N THR A 386 16.94 -11.67 -2.28
CA THR A 386 17.16 -12.16 -3.65
C THR A 386 18.32 -13.13 -3.81
N ARG A 387 18.96 -13.55 -2.71
CA ARG A 387 20.10 -14.47 -2.75
C ARG A 387 19.65 -15.88 -3.17
N ARG A 388 20.33 -16.48 -4.13
CA ARG A 388 20.20 -17.91 -4.45
C ARG A 388 21.13 -18.75 -3.58
#